data_AF-A0A7X8SJR6-F1
#
_entry.id   AF-A0A7X8SJR6-F1
#
_cell.length_a   1.000
_cell.length_b   1.000
_cell.length_c   1.000
_cell.angle_alpha   90.00
_cell.angle_beta   90.00
_cell.angle_gamma   90.00
#
_symmetry.space_group_name_H-M   'P 1'
#
loop_
_entity.id
_entity.type
_entity.pdbx_description
1 polymer ?
#
loop_
_entity_poly.entity_id
_entity_poly.type
_entity_poly.pdbx_seq_one_letter_code
_entity_poly.pdbx_strand_id
1 'polypeptide(L)'
;MNTLQESVQKVQANILSYQQHIDDIKEVTDKKKTELKAEASLKINDTILQKEIDALESLNHIETTSKDIIDKVTNMNKALLDFSENTNDKILDSLKENAEEMISNSNLLKAEAKNEITEKTVDELINLQDHLEELICKGRNLLDEMSDSSKLNVDKASQNLERVVSKTGDIVEDISNKLIY
;
A
#
# COMPACT_ATOMS: atom_id res chain seq x y z
N MET A 1 53.05 -56.05 -51.12
CA MET A 1 53.01 -55.95 -49.64
C MET A 1 53.05 -54.49 -49.16
N ASN A 2 53.76 -53.56 -49.85
CA ASN A 2 53.84 -52.13 -49.48
C ASN A 2 52.53 -51.32 -49.58
N THR A 3 51.70 -51.54 -50.60
CA THR A 3 50.47 -50.75 -50.83
C THR A 3 49.39 -50.93 -49.75
N LEU A 4 49.31 -52.11 -49.13
CA LEU A 4 48.37 -52.36 -48.03
C LEU A 4 48.81 -51.63 -46.76
N GLN A 5 50.11 -51.61 -46.48
CA GLN A 5 50.68 -50.97 -45.31
C GLN A 5 50.54 -49.44 -45.37
N GLU A 6 50.78 -48.83 -46.54
CA GLU A 6 50.55 -47.40 -46.79
C GLU A 6 49.07 -47.02 -46.64
N SER A 7 48.16 -47.86 -47.14
CA SER A 7 46.71 -47.64 -46.99
C SER A 7 46.27 -47.70 -45.52
N VAL A 8 46.78 -48.66 -44.74
CA VAL A 8 46.52 -48.76 -43.30
C VAL A 8 47.05 -47.53 -42.55
N GLN A 9 48.26 -47.07 -42.85
CA GLN A 9 48.83 -45.86 -42.24
C GLN A 9 47.99 -44.61 -42.55
N LYS A 10 47.51 -44.48 -43.79
CA LYS A 10 46.64 -43.36 -44.20
C LYS A 10 45.28 -43.39 -43.48
N VAL A 11 44.70 -44.57 -43.31
CA VAL A 11 43.46 -44.75 -42.52
C VAL A 11 43.69 -44.39 -41.05
N GLN A 12 44.80 -44.82 -40.45
CA GLN A 12 45.16 -44.47 -39.07
C GLN A 12 45.35 -42.96 -38.87
N ALA A 13 46.04 -42.29 -39.80
CA ALA A 13 46.22 -40.83 -39.76
C ALA A 13 44.89 -40.09 -39.87
N ASN A 14 43.98 -40.55 -40.74
CA ASN A 14 42.65 -39.97 -40.86
C ASN A 14 41.80 -40.18 -39.60
N ILE A 15 41.83 -41.37 -38.99
CA ILE A 15 41.13 -41.64 -37.73
C ILE A 15 41.61 -40.70 -36.62
N LEU A 16 42.93 -40.50 -36.50
CA LEU A 16 43.51 -39.60 -35.51
C LEU A 16 43.10 -38.14 -35.75
N SER A 17 43.10 -37.69 -37.00
CA SER A 17 42.63 -36.34 -37.37
C SER A 17 41.14 -36.14 -37.07
N TYR A 18 40.29 -37.13 -37.33
CA TYR A 18 38.88 -37.06 -36.96
C TYR A 18 38.68 -37.04 -35.44
N GLN A 19 39.48 -37.79 -34.68
CA GLN A 19 39.45 -37.75 -33.22
C GLN A 19 39.83 -36.34 -32.70
N GLN A 20 40.88 -35.74 -33.24
CA GLN A 20 41.27 -34.36 -32.91
C GLN A 20 40.14 -33.37 -33.20
N HIS A 21 39.53 -33.44 -34.39
CA HIS A 21 38.40 -32.55 -34.72
C HIS A 21 37.19 -32.76 -33.79
N ILE A 22 36.91 -34.00 -33.36
CA ILE A 22 35.83 -34.27 -32.40
C ILE A 22 36.13 -33.64 -31.05
N ASP A 23 37.38 -33.72 -30.59
CA ASP A 23 37.77 -33.15 -29.30
C ASP A 23 37.80 -31.61 -29.34
N ASP A 24 38.26 -31.02 -30.44
CA ASP A 24 38.17 -29.57 -30.68
C ASP A 24 36.71 -29.08 -30.67
N ILE A 25 35.80 -29.83 -31.32
CA ILE A 25 34.36 -29.50 -31.32
C ILE A 25 33.78 -29.57 -29.91
N LYS A 26 34.14 -30.58 -29.11
CA LYS A 26 33.69 -30.68 -27.72
C LYS A 26 34.20 -29.51 -26.90
N GLU A 27 35.48 -29.17 -27.00
CA GLU A 27 36.07 -28.06 -26.27
C GLU A 27 35.38 -26.73 -26.60
N VAL A 28 35.18 -26.44 -27.89
CA VAL A 28 34.47 -25.23 -28.33
C VAL A 28 33.01 -25.23 -27.84
N THR A 29 32.34 -26.38 -27.90
CA THR A 29 30.94 -26.52 -27.44
C THR A 29 30.83 -26.28 -25.93
N ASP A 30 31.71 -26.86 -25.13
CA ASP A 30 31.71 -26.70 -23.68
C ASP A 30 32.06 -25.27 -23.26
N LYS A 31 33.02 -24.64 -23.96
CA LYS A 31 33.32 -23.22 -23.77
C LYS A 31 32.11 -22.34 -24.09
N LYS A 32 31.48 -22.55 -25.25
CA LYS A 32 30.30 -21.75 -25.66
C LYS A 32 29.12 -21.95 -24.72
N LYS A 33 28.90 -23.17 -24.24
CA LYS A 33 27.87 -23.48 -23.23
C LYS A 33 28.10 -22.72 -21.93
N THR A 34 29.35 -22.63 -21.48
CA THR A 34 29.73 -21.90 -20.26
C THR A 34 29.54 -20.39 -20.44
N GLU A 35 29.97 -19.83 -21.58
CA GLU A 35 29.74 -18.42 -21.92
C GLU A 35 28.25 -18.07 -21.93
N LEU A 36 27.42 -18.89 -22.59
CA LEU A 36 25.97 -18.67 -22.67
C LEU A 36 25.29 -18.75 -21.30
N LYS A 37 25.72 -19.68 -20.44
CA LYS A 37 25.22 -19.80 -19.06
C LYS A 37 25.54 -18.53 -18.24
N ALA A 38 26.76 -18.03 -18.34
CA ALA A 38 27.18 -16.82 -17.64
C ALA A 38 26.43 -15.58 -18.14
N GLU A 39 26.31 -15.41 -19.46
CA GLU A 39 25.57 -14.31 -20.06
C GLU A 39 24.08 -14.33 -19.66
N ALA A 40 23.45 -15.51 -19.69
CA ALA A 40 22.06 -15.68 -19.27
C ALA A 40 21.87 -15.33 -17.78
N SER A 41 22.76 -15.79 -16.91
CA SER A 41 22.71 -15.49 -15.47
C SER A 41 22.86 -14.00 -15.18
N LEU A 42 23.82 -13.32 -15.81
CA LEU A 42 23.99 -11.88 -15.67
C LEU A 42 22.74 -11.12 -16.10
N LYS A 43 22.21 -11.45 -17.28
CA LYS A 43 21.02 -10.78 -17.82
C LYS A 43 19.78 -11.01 -16.96
N ILE A 44 19.63 -12.20 -16.38
CA ILE A 44 18.56 -12.51 -15.42
C ILE A 44 18.71 -11.62 -14.18
N ASN A 45 19.89 -11.57 -13.58
CA ASN A 45 20.13 -10.76 -12.38
C ASN A 45 19.86 -9.26 -12.63
N ASP A 46 20.41 -8.68 -13.70
CA ASP A 46 20.21 -7.26 -14.03
C ASP A 46 18.73 -6.94 -14.22
N THR A 47 18.00 -7.80 -14.92
CA THR A 47 16.55 -7.61 -15.15
C THR A 47 15.79 -7.65 -13.84
N ILE A 48 16.17 -8.54 -12.93
CA ILE A 48 15.45 -8.77 -11.68
C ILE A 48 15.73 -7.67 -10.68
N LEU A 49 16.98 -7.23 -10.54
CA LEU A 49 17.34 -6.06 -9.75
C LEU A 49 16.57 -4.83 -10.21
N GLN A 50 16.50 -4.60 -11.52
CA GLN A 50 15.70 -3.50 -12.04
C GLN A 50 14.22 -3.65 -11.70
N LYS A 51 13.65 -4.85 -11.80
CA LYS A 51 12.25 -5.10 -11.44
C LYS A 51 11.97 -4.95 -9.95
N GLU A 52 12.94 -5.30 -9.10
CA GLU A 52 12.87 -5.12 -7.66
C GLU A 52 12.83 -3.62 -7.31
N ILE A 53 13.73 -2.84 -7.90
CA ILE A 53 13.76 -1.37 -7.77
C ILE A 53 12.43 -0.77 -8.22
N ASP A 54 11.98 -1.09 -9.43
CA ASP A 54 10.71 -0.59 -9.97
C ASP A 54 9.52 -0.92 -9.05
N ALA A 55 9.51 -2.13 -8.47
CA ALA A 55 8.46 -2.58 -7.56
C ALA A 55 8.50 -1.83 -6.23
N LEU A 56 9.67 -1.64 -5.62
CA LEU A 56 9.83 -0.90 -4.37
C LEU A 56 9.47 0.58 -4.54
N GLU A 57 9.87 1.21 -5.65
CA GLU A 57 9.48 2.58 -5.97
C GLU A 57 7.95 2.71 -6.12
N SER A 58 7.34 1.76 -6.83
CA SER A 58 5.88 1.72 -6.99
C SER A 58 5.16 1.52 -5.65
N LEU A 59 5.67 0.64 -4.78
CA LEU A 59 5.13 0.42 -3.44
C LEU A 59 5.21 1.68 -2.57
N ASN A 60 6.35 2.35 -2.55
CA ASN A 60 6.54 3.60 -1.82
C ASN A 60 5.60 4.72 -2.32
N HIS A 61 5.40 4.81 -3.63
CA HIS A 61 4.46 5.76 -4.21
C HIS A 61 3.00 5.46 -3.80
N ILE A 62 2.60 4.20 -3.82
CA ILE A 62 1.27 3.75 -3.38
C ILE A 62 1.08 4.02 -1.89
N GLU A 63 2.07 3.72 -1.05
CA GLU A 63 2.04 3.99 0.39
C GLU A 63 1.81 5.48 0.66
N THR A 64 2.63 6.34 0.05
CA THR A 64 2.53 7.79 0.20
C THR A 64 1.16 8.29 -0.25
N THR A 65 0.70 7.87 -1.42
CA THR A 65 -0.60 8.27 -1.96
C THR A 65 -1.76 7.80 -1.08
N SER A 66 -1.66 6.60 -0.52
CA SER A 66 -2.69 6.05 0.37
C SER A 66 -2.79 6.85 1.67
N LYS A 67 -1.66 7.23 2.26
CA LYS A 67 -1.61 8.10 3.44
C LYS A 67 -2.21 9.48 3.16
N ASP A 68 -1.89 10.08 2.03
CA ASP A 68 -2.48 11.36 1.60
C ASP A 68 -4.00 11.28 1.43
N ILE A 69 -4.51 10.15 0.89
CA ILE A 69 -5.96 9.92 0.77
C ILE A 69 -6.59 9.81 2.15
N ILE A 70 -5.98 9.06 3.06
CA ILE A 70 -6.46 8.94 4.45
C ILE A 70 -6.54 10.33 5.09
N ASP A 71 -5.49 11.14 4.98
CA ASP A 71 -5.46 12.50 5.53
C ASP A 71 -6.54 13.40 4.95
N LYS A 72 -6.72 13.37 3.62
CA LYS A 72 -7.78 14.15 2.96
C LYS A 72 -9.17 13.75 3.45
N VAL A 73 -9.44 12.45 3.52
CA VAL A 73 -10.74 11.94 3.99
C VAL A 73 -10.98 12.28 5.46
N THR A 74 -9.98 12.11 6.32
CA THR A 74 -10.06 12.49 7.73
C THR A 74 -10.35 13.99 7.88
N ASN A 75 -9.64 14.84 7.14
CA ASN A 75 -9.84 16.29 7.20
C ASN A 75 -11.22 16.73 6.67
N MET A 76 -11.69 16.11 5.59
CA MET A 76 -13.04 16.35 5.07
C MET A 76 -14.11 15.99 6.12
N ASN A 77 -13.96 14.85 6.78
CA ASN A 77 -14.91 14.42 7.81
C ASN A 77 -14.86 15.33 9.04
N LYS A 78 -13.68 15.81 9.45
CA LYS A 78 -13.56 16.81 10.52
C LYS A 78 -14.26 18.11 10.16
N ALA A 79 -14.06 18.62 8.95
CA ALA A 79 -14.74 19.82 8.48
C ALA A 79 -16.27 19.67 8.45
N LEU A 80 -16.78 18.48 8.12
CA LEU A 80 -18.22 18.19 8.20
C LEU A 80 -18.74 18.18 9.65
N LEU A 81 -17.97 17.64 10.60
CA LEU A 81 -18.32 17.71 12.02
C LEU A 81 -18.31 19.15 12.53
N ASP A 82 -17.28 19.94 12.19
CA ASP A 82 -17.20 21.35 12.58
C ASP A 82 -18.38 22.15 11.99
N PHE A 83 -18.75 21.88 10.74
CA PHE A 83 -19.94 22.48 10.14
C PHE A 83 -21.22 22.08 10.89
N SER A 84 -21.35 20.80 11.26
CA SER A 84 -22.50 20.29 12.00
C SER A 84 -22.61 20.91 13.38
N GLU A 85 -21.49 21.03 14.12
CA GLU A 85 -21.42 21.66 15.44
C GLU A 85 -21.90 23.12 15.35
N ASN A 86 -21.29 23.92 14.47
CA ASN A 86 -21.67 25.32 14.26
C ASN A 86 -23.14 25.50 13.83
N THR A 87 -23.68 24.54 13.07
CA THR A 87 -25.09 24.57 12.65
C THR A 87 -26.02 24.21 13.79
N ASN A 88 -25.65 23.22 14.60
CA ASN A 88 -26.41 22.81 15.79
C ASN A 88 -26.49 23.97 16.79
N ASP A 89 -25.38 24.65 17.06
CA ASP A 89 -25.35 25.79 17.99
C ASP A 89 -26.34 26.89 17.55
N LYS A 90 -26.29 27.27 16.28
CA LYS A 90 -27.21 28.29 15.73
C LYS A 90 -28.67 27.87 15.79
N ILE A 91 -28.96 26.60 15.51
CA ILE A 91 -30.32 26.07 15.57
C ILE A 91 -30.81 26.08 17.00
N LEU A 92 -30.00 25.63 17.96
CA LEU A 92 -30.35 25.59 19.37
C LEU A 92 -30.57 27.00 19.94
N ASP A 93 -29.70 27.95 19.63
CA ASP A 93 -29.88 29.35 20.03
C ASP A 93 -31.19 29.92 19.46
N SER A 94 -31.45 29.68 18.17
CA SER A 94 -32.70 30.09 17.52
C SER A 94 -33.93 29.43 18.17
N LEU A 95 -33.84 28.17 18.60
CA LEU A 95 -34.93 27.47 19.28
C LEU A 95 -35.17 28.01 20.68
N LYS A 96 -34.11 28.34 21.42
CA LYS A 96 -34.21 28.98 22.75
C LYS A 96 -34.93 30.33 22.63
N GLU A 97 -34.47 31.21 21.73
CA GLU A 97 -35.07 32.53 21.51
C GLU A 97 -36.55 32.42 21.11
N ASN A 98 -36.88 31.54 20.16
CA ASN A 98 -38.26 31.36 19.72
C ASN A 98 -39.15 30.79 20.83
N ALA A 99 -38.66 29.83 21.62
CA ALA A 99 -39.41 29.25 22.74
C ALA A 99 -39.71 30.32 23.80
N GLU A 100 -38.72 31.11 24.19
CA GLU A 100 -38.87 32.22 25.13
C GLU A 100 -39.90 33.25 24.64
N GLU A 101 -39.82 33.64 23.36
CA GLU A 101 -40.77 34.58 22.76
C GLU A 101 -42.20 34.01 22.76
N MET A 102 -42.39 32.78 22.31
CA MET A 102 -43.71 32.15 22.22
C MET A 102 -44.35 31.97 23.59
N ILE A 103 -43.58 31.56 24.61
CA ILE A 103 -44.08 31.41 25.99
C ILE A 103 -44.43 32.78 26.58
N SER A 104 -43.56 33.77 26.41
CA SER A 104 -43.75 35.13 26.91
C SER A 104 -45.00 35.79 26.31
N ASN A 105 -45.22 35.62 25.00
CA ASN A 105 -46.36 36.18 24.27
C ASN A 105 -47.66 35.36 24.41
N SER A 106 -47.62 34.21 25.08
CA SER A 106 -48.81 33.36 25.24
C SER A 106 -49.86 34.01 26.15
N ASN A 107 -51.07 34.20 25.63
CA ASN A 107 -52.22 34.67 26.43
C ASN A 107 -52.92 33.53 27.20
N LEU A 108 -52.47 32.29 27.01
CA LEU A 108 -53.06 31.09 27.62
C LEU A 108 -52.43 30.73 28.97
N LEU A 109 -51.24 31.28 29.27
CA LEU A 109 -50.46 30.97 30.45
C LEU A 109 -50.50 32.13 31.46
N LYS A 110 -50.61 31.79 32.74
CA LYS A 110 -50.38 32.75 33.84
C LYS A 110 -48.89 33.05 33.99
N ALA A 111 -48.55 34.19 34.58
CA ALA A 111 -47.17 34.63 34.74
C ALA A 111 -46.29 33.59 35.46
N GLU A 112 -46.79 32.97 36.52
CA GLU A 112 -46.05 31.94 37.27
C GLU A 112 -45.77 30.70 36.41
N ALA A 113 -46.76 30.28 35.61
CA ALA A 113 -46.62 29.14 34.71
C ALA A 113 -45.70 29.42 33.53
N LYS A 114 -45.63 30.68 33.05
CA LYS A 114 -44.69 31.07 31.98
C LYS A 114 -43.25 30.87 32.42
N ASN A 115 -42.89 31.35 33.61
CA ASN A 115 -41.52 31.22 34.12
C ASN A 115 -41.11 29.76 34.26
N GLU A 116 -41.96 28.93 34.89
CA GLU A 116 -41.69 27.49 35.07
C GLU A 116 -41.54 26.77 33.73
N ILE A 117 -42.40 27.05 32.74
CA ILE A 117 -42.33 26.42 31.42
C ILE A 117 -41.10 26.90 30.66
N THR A 118 -40.75 28.18 30.74
CA THR A 118 -39.54 28.73 30.11
C THR A 118 -38.29 28.08 30.69
N GLU A 119 -38.13 28.07 32.02
CA GLU A 119 -36.99 27.42 32.69
C GLU A 119 -36.85 25.97 32.25
N LYS A 120 -37.95 25.20 32.30
CA LYS A 120 -37.93 23.80 31.88
C LYS A 120 -37.56 23.62 30.40
N THR A 121 -38.09 24.45 29.52
CA THR A 121 -37.81 24.37 28.06
C THR A 121 -36.35 24.71 27.76
N VAL A 122 -35.82 25.74 28.42
CA VAL A 122 -34.40 26.13 28.30
C VAL A 122 -33.51 25.01 28.82
N ASP A 123 -33.83 24.41 29.97
CA ASP A 123 -33.08 23.27 30.51
C ASP A 123 -33.09 22.07 29.56
N GLU A 124 -34.23 21.74 28.95
CA GLU A 124 -34.33 20.67 27.95
C GLU A 124 -33.45 20.95 26.71
N LEU A 125 -33.40 22.20 26.25
CA LEU A 125 -32.54 22.61 25.12
C LEU A 125 -31.05 22.62 25.47
N ILE A 126 -30.68 22.97 26.71
CA ILE A 126 -29.29 22.87 27.20
C ILE A 126 -28.87 21.40 27.26
N ASN A 127 -29.70 20.51 27.80
CA ASN A 127 -29.40 19.07 27.85
C ASN A 127 -29.22 18.48 26.43
N LEU A 128 -30.03 18.95 25.47
CA LEU A 128 -29.87 18.56 24.06
C LEU A 128 -28.54 19.06 23.48
N GLN A 129 -28.15 20.30 23.79
CA GLN A 129 -26.86 20.87 23.39
C GLN A 129 -25.70 20.01 23.91
N ASP A 130 -25.66 19.75 25.21
CA ASP A 130 -24.62 18.94 25.86
C ASP A 130 -24.51 17.55 25.21
N HIS A 131 -25.64 16.93 24.89
CA HIS A 131 -25.65 15.63 24.23
C HIS A 131 -25.09 15.68 22.81
N LEU A 132 -25.41 16.72 22.04
CA LEU A 132 -24.88 16.90 20.69
C LEU A 132 -23.37 17.18 20.72
N GLU A 133 -22.88 17.98 21.66
CA GLU A 133 -21.45 18.22 21.87
C GLU A 133 -20.70 16.92 22.21
N GLU A 134 -21.28 16.07 23.07
CA GLU A 134 -20.73 14.76 23.39
C GLU A 134 -20.61 13.86 22.14
N LEU A 135 -21.64 13.85 21.29
CA LEU A 135 -21.65 13.08 20.04
C LEU A 135 -20.60 13.59 19.04
N ILE A 136 -20.48 14.91 18.88
CA ILE A 136 -19.46 15.54 18.03
C ILE A 136 -18.06 15.15 18.53
N CYS A 137 -17.82 15.25 19.84
CA CYS A 137 -16.54 14.89 20.47
C CYS A 137 -16.19 13.41 20.25
N LYS A 138 -17.15 12.50 20.47
CA LYS A 138 -16.97 11.07 20.16
C LYS A 138 -16.67 10.84 18.68
N GLY A 139 -17.35 11.55 17.78
CA GLY A 139 -17.11 11.50 16.35
C GLY A 139 -15.69 11.92 15.98
N ARG A 140 -15.18 13.02 16.55
CA ARG A 140 -13.80 13.49 16.33
C ARG A 140 -12.77 12.44 16.77
N ASN A 141 -12.93 11.89 17.98
CA ASN A 141 -12.02 10.86 18.50
C ASN A 141 -12.02 9.60 17.61
N LEU A 142 -13.19 9.14 17.17
CA LEU A 142 -13.29 8.00 16.26
C LEU A 142 -12.60 8.26 14.92
N LEU A 143 -12.70 9.47 14.37
CA LEU A 143 -12.01 9.83 13.12
C LEU A 143 -10.49 9.80 13.28
N ASP A 144 -9.96 10.24 14.43
CA ASP A 144 -8.54 10.19 14.72
C ASP A 144 -8.05 8.74 14.86
N GLU A 145 -8.76 7.92 15.65
CA GLU A 145 -8.45 6.49 15.80
C GLU A 145 -8.50 5.75 14.47
N MET A 146 -9.50 6.03 13.64
CA MET A 146 -9.62 5.43 12.30
C MET A 146 -8.50 5.88 11.37
N SER A 147 -8.08 7.15 11.44
CA SER A 147 -6.96 7.67 10.64
C SER A 147 -5.67 6.94 10.99
N ASP A 148 -5.34 6.85 12.27
CA ASP A 148 -4.13 6.20 12.78
C ASP A 148 -4.13 4.70 12.47
N SER A 149 -5.25 4.02 12.71
CA SER A 149 -5.41 2.59 12.39
C SER A 149 -5.26 2.32 10.90
N SER A 150 -5.83 3.17 10.05
CA SER A 150 -5.73 3.03 8.59
C SER A 150 -4.29 3.22 8.11
N LYS A 151 -3.58 4.24 8.61
CA LYS A 151 -2.17 4.48 8.28
C LYS A 151 -1.29 3.31 8.73
N LEU A 152 -1.49 2.81 9.94
CA LEU A 152 -0.76 1.65 10.45
C LEU A 152 -0.98 0.40 9.58
N ASN A 153 -2.21 0.19 9.08
CA ASN A 153 -2.50 -0.93 8.20
C ASN A 153 -1.82 -0.77 6.83
N VAL A 154 -1.74 0.45 6.31
CA VAL A 154 -0.96 0.77 5.09
C VAL A 154 0.51 0.45 5.32
N ASP A 155 1.10 0.88 6.44
CA ASP A 155 2.51 0.60 6.78
C ASP A 155 2.79 -0.90 6.84
N LYS A 156 1.93 -1.66 7.54
CA LYS A 156 2.06 -3.12 7.65
C LYS A 156 1.95 -3.81 6.30
N ALA A 157 1.02 -3.36 5.45
CA ALA A 157 0.87 -3.90 4.11
C ALA A 157 2.11 -3.62 3.26
N SER A 158 2.65 -2.40 3.31
CA SER A 158 3.86 -1.99 2.62
C SER A 158 5.06 -2.85 3.03
N GLN A 159 5.34 -2.96 4.34
CA GLN A 159 6.42 -3.81 4.88
C GLN A 159 6.29 -5.29 4.49
N ASN A 160 5.06 -5.81 4.42
CA ASN A 160 4.84 -7.18 3.99
C ASN A 160 5.14 -7.37 2.50
N LEU A 161 4.79 -6.40 1.66
CA LEU A 161 5.07 -6.42 0.23
C LEU A 161 6.56 -6.25 -0.05
N GLU A 162 7.25 -5.34 0.64
CA GLU A 162 8.71 -5.20 0.57
C GLU A 162 9.42 -6.52 0.88
N ARG A 163 8.98 -7.23 1.93
CA ARG A 163 9.53 -8.54 2.28
C ARG A 163 9.30 -9.60 1.19
N VAL A 164 8.15 -9.56 0.52
CA VAL A 164 7.86 -10.49 -0.60
C VAL A 164 8.73 -10.16 -1.80
N VAL A 165 8.90 -8.89 -2.12
CA VAL A 165 9.76 -8.40 -3.20
C VAL A 165 11.21 -8.85 -2.96
N SER A 166 11.75 -8.60 -1.77
CA SER A 166 13.11 -9.03 -1.39
C SER A 166 13.29 -10.55 -1.46
N LYS A 167 12.34 -11.35 -0.91
CA LYS A 167 12.41 -12.83 -1.02
C LYS A 167 12.37 -13.32 -2.47
N THR A 168 11.67 -12.59 -3.34
CA THR A 168 11.62 -12.92 -4.76
C THR A 168 12.98 -12.64 -5.41
N GLY A 169 13.64 -11.54 -5.03
CA GLY A 169 15.02 -11.25 -5.40
C GLY A 169 15.96 -12.39 -5.02
N ASP A 170 15.95 -12.80 -3.74
CA ASP A 170 16.80 -13.89 -3.21
C ASP A 170 16.61 -15.20 -3.99
N ILE A 171 15.35 -15.62 -4.25
CA ILE A 171 15.05 -16.86 -4.97
C ILE A 171 15.61 -16.82 -6.39
N VAL A 172 15.53 -15.67 -7.05
CA VAL A 172 15.98 -15.55 -8.43
C VAL A 172 17.50 -15.45 -8.51
N GLU A 173 18.15 -14.78 -7.55
CA GLU A 173 19.61 -14.82 -7.42
C GLU A 173 20.12 -16.26 -7.25
N ASP A 174 19.45 -17.05 -6.40
CA ASP A 174 19.75 -18.48 -6.21
C ASP A 174 19.63 -19.29 -7.51
N ILE A 175 18.58 -19.04 -8.30
CA ILE A 175 18.37 -19.71 -9.60
C ILE A 175 19.46 -19.29 -10.59
N SER A 176 19.82 -18.02 -10.60
CA SER A 176 20.85 -17.46 -11.47
C SER A 176 22.22 -18.07 -11.17
N ASN A 177 22.58 -18.18 -9.89
CA ASN A 177 23.82 -18.84 -9.46
C ASN A 177 23.85 -20.32 -9.87
N LYS A 178 22.72 -21.03 -9.81
CA LYS A 178 22.61 -22.43 -10.27
C LYS A 178 22.69 -22.60 -11.79
N LEU A 179 22.56 -21.54 -12.60
CA LEU A 179 22.79 -21.61 -14.04
C LEU A 179 24.28 -21.62 -14.37
N ILE A 180 25.07 -20.88 -13.57
CA ILE A 180 26.52 -20.78 -13.69
C ILE A 180 27.20 -22.09 -13.25
N TYR A 181 26.83 -22.60 -12.08
CA TYR A 181 27.36 -23.86 -11.52
C TYR A 181 26.66 -25.11 -12.06
#